data_AF-A0A743U6K9-F1
#
_entry.id   AF-A0A743U6K9-F1
#
_cell.length_a   1.000
_cell.length_b   1.000
_cell.length_c   1.000
_cell.angle_alpha   90.00
_cell.angle_beta   90.00
_cell.angle_gamma   90.00
#
_symmetry.space_group_name_H-M   'P 1'
#
loop_
_entity.id
_entity.type
_entity.pdbx_description
1 polymer ?
#
loop_
_entity_poly.entity_id
_entity_poly.type
_entity_poly.pdbx_seq_one_letter_code
_entity_poly.pdbx_strand_id
1 'polypeptide(L)'
;MKRAPVLIDVNGTPLRESLGYSGGGTGFGGQMGDWMPLAESVDAALLPSLRLGNARADDLVRNNGVAANAVSLHKDHIVGHLFLISYRPNWQYLGMREASARSFVNEVESAWTEYCDGIFGEIDIEGKRTFTEFIREGIGVHAFNGEIFLQPAWDTETTQLFRTRFKAISPKRVDTPGHSMGNKQLRAGVEVDRNGKALAYHVCNDDWPLSGTGQWTRIPKYLPSGRPAMLHIFEPVEDG
;
A
#
# COMPACT_ATOMS: atom_id res chain seq x y z
N MET A 1 62.83 -11.37 -17.18
CA MET A 1 61.75 -10.47 -16.73
C MET A 1 61.76 -10.42 -15.21
N LYS A 2 61.98 -9.25 -14.59
CA LYS A 2 61.83 -9.08 -13.13
C LYS A 2 60.33 -9.06 -12.81
N ARG A 3 59.86 -9.92 -11.91
CA ARG A 3 58.48 -9.88 -11.39
C ARG A 3 58.31 -8.59 -10.59
N ALA A 4 57.28 -7.81 -10.91
CA ALA A 4 56.93 -6.62 -10.13
C ALA A 4 56.47 -7.05 -8.72
N PRO A 5 56.84 -6.31 -7.66
CA PRO A 5 56.35 -6.59 -6.31
C PRO A 5 54.82 -6.44 -6.27
N VAL A 6 54.14 -7.43 -5.70
CA VAL A 6 52.69 -7.45 -5.50
C VAL A 6 52.43 -7.27 -4.01
N LEU A 7 51.65 -6.25 -3.65
CA LEU A 7 51.14 -6.10 -2.30
C LEU A 7 50.12 -7.20 -2.04
N ILE A 8 50.19 -7.86 -0.89
CA ILE A 8 49.31 -8.96 -0.48
C ILE A 8 48.54 -8.55 0.78
N ASP A 9 47.33 -9.08 0.93
CA ASP A 9 46.52 -8.90 2.13
C ASP A 9 46.96 -9.84 3.27
N VAL A 10 46.23 -9.80 4.39
CA VAL A 10 46.46 -10.63 5.58
C VAL A 10 46.33 -12.13 5.32
N ASN A 11 45.70 -12.52 4.21
CA ASN A 11 45.48 -13.91 3.79
C ASN A 11 46.41 -14.34 2.65
N GLY A 12 47.37 -13.49 2.23
CA GLY A 12 48.33 -13.79 1.17
C GLY A 12 47.79 -13.60 -0.25
N THR A 13 46.59 -13.01 -0.41
CA THR A 13 45.97 -12.73 -1.71
C THR A 13 46.47 -11.38 -2.24
N PRO A 14 46.72 -11.23 -3.55
CA PRO A 14 47.05 -9.94 -4.14
C PRO A 14 46.05 -8.85 -3.74
N LEU A 15 46.53 -7.73 -3.20
CA LEU A 15 45.71 -6.65 -2.65
C LEU A 15 44.73 -6.09 -3.68
N ARG A 16 45.08 -6.13 -4.97
CA ARG A 16 44.22 -5.68 -6.07
C ARG A 16 43.02 -6.61 -6.31
N GLU A 17 43.17 -7.90 -6.02
CA GLU A 17 42.09 -8.89 -6.07
C GLU A 17 41.23 -8.82 -4.81
N SER A 18 41.82 -8.54 -3.63
CA SER A 18 41.07 -8.42 -2.37
C SER A 18 40.36 -7.07 -2.16
N LEU A 19 40.79 -6.01 -2.84
CA LEU A 19 40.12 -4.71 -2.87
C LEU A 19 38.96 -4.63 -3.89
N GLY A 20 38.79 -5.65 -4.73
CA GLY A 20 37.66 -5.73 -5.65
C GLY A 20 36.38 -6.03 -4.89
N TYR A 21 35.35 -5.18 -5.01
CA TYR A 21 34.02 -5.54 -4.53
C TYR A 21 33.52 -6.76 -5.31
N SER A 22 33.28 -7.85 -4.59
CA SER A 22 32.57 -9.02 -5.09
C SER A 22 31.30 -9.16 -4.27
N GLY A 23 30.13 -9.11 -4.93
CA GLY A 23 28.83 -9.16 -4.26
C GLY A 23 28.59 -10.43 -3.44
N GLY A 24 29.31 -11.52 -3.72
CA GLY A 24 29.30 -12.76 -2.93
C GLY A 24 30.59 -13.03 -2.17
N GLY A 25 31.51 -12.06 -2.11
CA GLY A 25 32.75 -12.18 -1.34
C GLY A 25 32.55 -11.84 0.13
N THR A 26 33.53 -12.18 0.98
CA THR A 26 33.50 -11.89 2.42
C THR A 26 33.73 -10.42 2.77
N GLY A 27 33.82 -9.54 1.77
CA GLY A 27 34.09 -8.11 1.94
C GLY A 27 35.53 -7.82 2.39
N PHE A 28 35.89 -6.54 2.39
CA PHE A 28 37.21 -6.11 2.86
C PHE A 28 37.34 -6.38 4.37
N GLY A 29 38.22 -7.31 4.76
CA GLY A 29 38.42 -7.68 6.15
C GLY A 29 37.39 -8.67 6.73
N GLY A 30 36.59 -9.35 5.89
CA GLY A 30 35.71 -10.43 6.33
C GLY A 30 34.33 -9.99 6.87
N GLN A 31 33.96 -8.72 6.72
CA GLN A 31 32.71 -8.14 7.23
C GLN A 31 31.43 -8.84 6.73
N MET A 32 31.47 -9.43 5.52
CA MET A 32 30.34 -10.15 4.93
C MET A 32 30.42 -11.67 5.18
N GLY A 33 31.42 -12.15 5.93
CA GLY A 33 31.63 -13.59 6.16
C GLY A 33 30.45 -14.28 6.86
N ASP A 34 29.84 -13.59 7.83
CA ASP A 34 28.66 -14.09 8.57
C ASP A 34 27.34 -13.54 8.01
N TRP A 35 27.38 -12.62 7.04
CA TRP A 35 26.20 -12.08 6.40
C TRP A 35 25.86 -12.92 5.15
N MET A 36 25.10 -13.99 5.37
CA MET A 36 24.65 -14.91 4.33
C MET A 36 23.11 -14.86 4.20
N PRO A 37 22.53 -13.85 3.52
CA PRO A 37 21.09 -13.77 3.37
C PRO A 37 20.62 -14.82 2.35
N LEU A 38 19.44 -15.39 2.58
CA LEU A 38 18.82 -16.29 1.61
C LEU A 38 18.25 -15.48 0.44
N ALA A 39 18.29 -16.05 -0.76
CA ALA A 39 17.54 -15.52 -1.90
C ALA A 39 16.07 -15.93 -1.73
N GLU A 40 15.23 -14.98 -1.37
CA GLU A 40 13.82 -15.17 -1.06
C GLU A 40 12.98 -14.24 -1.93
N SER A 41 11.75 -14.65 -2.26
CA SER A 41 10.77 -13.71 -2.80
C SER A 41 10.35 -12.72 -1.72
N VAL A 42 9.83 -11.56 -2.12
CA VAL A 42 9.31 -10.56 -1.16
C VAL A 42 8.33 -11.16 -0.16
N ASP A 43 7.38 -12.00 -0.60
CA ASP A 43 6.44 -12.67 0.29
C ASP A 43 7.15 -13.58 1.31
N ALA A 44 8.14 -14.36 0.89
CA ALA A 44 8.86 -15.26 1.77
C ALA A 44 9.67 -14.50 2.83
N ALA A 45 10.29 -13.38 2.45
CA ALA A 45 11.06 -12.53 3.35
C ALA A 45 10.19 -11.71 4.31
N LEU A 46 9.04 -11.20 3.83
CA LEU A 46 8.21 -10.25 4.58
C LEU A 46 7.15 -10.93 5.45
N LEU A 47 6.37 -11.87 4.89
CA LEU A 47 5.17 -12.41 5.54
C LEU A 47 5.39 -13.03 6.93
N PRO A 48 6.50 -13.75 7.21
CA PRO A 48 6.74 -14.32 8.53
C PRO A 48 6.81 -13.27 9.65
N SER A 49 7.27 -12.05 9.32
CA SER A 49 7.46 -10.96 10.28
C SER A 49 6.48 -9.80 10.10
N LEU A 50 5.67 -9.81 9.03
CA LEU A 50 4.77 -8.71 8.63
C LEU A 50 3.89 -8.22 9.79
N ARG A 51 3.24 -9.12 10.52
CA ARG A 51 2.38 -8.76 11.67
C ARG A 51 3.14 -7.99 12.74
N LEU A 52 4.29 -8.51 13.16
CA LEU A 52 5.11 -7.88 14.19
C LEU A 52 5.74 -6.58 13.70
N GLY A 53 6.17 -6.54 12.42
CA GLY A 53 6.69 -5.35 11.76
C GLY A 53 5.66 -4.22 11.74
N ASN A 54 4.45 -4.50 11.26
CA ASN A 54 3.34 -3.53 11.23
C ASN A 54 2.99 -3.04 12.63
N ALA A 55 2.88 -3.94 13.62
CA ALA A 55 2.58 -3.54 15.00
C ALA A 55 3.67 -2.65 15.62
N ARG A 56 4.95 -2.91 15.30
CA ARG A 56 6.07 -2.07 15.74
C ARG A 56 6.08 -0.71 15.03
N ALA A 57 5.77 -0.69 13.73
CA ALA A 57 5.67 0.55 12.97
C ALA A 57 4.56 1.45 13.53
N ASP A 58 3.39 0.88 13.85
CA ASP A 58 2.29 1.59 14.48
C ASP A 58 2.67 2.21 15.83
N ASP A 59 3.30 1.41 16.68
CA ASP A 59 3.72 1.87 18.01
C ASP A 59 4.75 3.00 17.89
N LEU A 60 5.70 2.85 16.97
CA LEU A 60 6.70 3.87 16.69
C LEU A 60 6.07 5.18 16.21
N VAL A 61 5.16 5.13 15.24
CA VAL A 61 4.49 6.34 14.72
C VAL A 61 3.64 7.01 15.79
N ARG A 62 3.01 6.24 16.68
CA ARG A 62 2.18 6.78 17.77
C ARG A 62 3.01 7.41 18.89
N ASN A 63 4.14 6.82 19.24
CA ASN A 63 4.88 7.17 20.46
C ASN A 63 6.16 7.98 20.23
N ASN A 64 6.68 8.03 18.99
CA ASN A 64 7.92 8.75 18.67
C ASN A 64 7.62 10.00 17.83
N GLY A 65 7.91 11.18 18.38
CA GLY A 65 7.66 12.46 17.72
C GLY A 65 8.39 12.64 16.38
N VAL A 66 9.57 12.03 16.20
CA VAL A 66 10.30 12.08 14.93
C VAL A 66 9.57 11.27 13.86
N ALA A 67 9.12 10.05 14.20
CA ALA A 67 8.36 9.20 13.29
C ALA A 67 6.98 9.82 12.96
N ALA A 68 6.27 10.33 13.96
CA ALA A 68 4.99 11.01 13.78
C ALA A 68 5.12 12.24 12.86
N ASN A 69 6.18 13.02 13.05
CA ASN A 69 6.45 14.18 12.20
C ASN A 69 6.85 13.78 10.77
N ALA A 70 7.64 12.72 10.59
CA ALA A 70 7.99 12.22 9.26
C ALA A 70 6.75 11.81 8.45
N VAL A 71 5.81 11.08 9.05
CA VAL A 71 4.53 10.72 8.39
C VAL A 71 3.70 11.98 8.10
N SER A 72 3.70 12.95 9.00
CA SER A 72 2.94 14.20 8.82
C SER A 72 3.50 15.04 7.65
N LEU A 73 4.82 15.21 7.59
CA LEU A 73 5.50 15.86 6.48
C LEU A 73 5.25 15.13 5.14
N HIS A 74 5.24 13.79 5.15
CA HIS A 74 4.95 13.01 3.95
C HIS A 74 3.52 13.28 3.43
N LYS A 75 2.53 13.33 4.32
CA LYS A 75 1.15 13.70 3.96
C LYS A 75 1.07 15.13 3.42
N ASP A 76 1.75 16.08 4.06
CA ASP A 76 1.72 17.49 3.69
C ASP A 76 2.38 17.76 2.34
N HIS A 77 3.51 17.11 2.06
CA HIS A 77 4.21 17.26 0.79
C HIS A 77 3.43 16.66 -0.39
N ILE A 78 2.69 15.57 -0.19
CA ILE A 78 1.98 14.88 -1.27
C ILE A 78 0.59 15.50 -1.49
N VAL A 79 -0.18 15.67 -0.42
CA VAL A 79 -1.59 16.04 -0.52
C VAL A 79 -1.79 17.54 -0.35
N GLY A 80 -1.01 18.17 0.53
CA GLY A 80 -1.21 19.56 0.89
C GLY A 80 -2.55 19.80 1.60
N HIS A 81 -3.18 20.94 1.30
CA HIS A 81 -4.39 21.39 1.99
C HIS A 81 -5.70 20.85 1.39
N LEU A 82 -5.76 20.60 0.08
CA LEU A 82 -6.97 20.18 -0.63
C LEU A 82 -6.57 19.36 -1.85
N PHE A 83 -7.23 18.22 -2.03
CA PHE A 83 -6.94 17.30 -3.11
C PHE A 83 -8.03 17.35 -4.18
N LEU A 84 -7.84 18.22 -5.18
CA LEU A 84 -8.77 18.41 -6.28
C LEU A 84 -8.41 17.53 -7.48
N ILE A 85 -9.43 17.11 -8.23
CA ILE A 85 -9.21 16.46 -9.52
C ILE A 85 -8.90 17.51 -10.59
N SER A 86 -8.09 17.11 -11.58
CA SER A 86 -7.99 17.81 -12.87
C SER A 86 -8.50 16.86 -13.94
N TYR A 87 -9.76 17.01 -14.35
CA TYR A 87 -10.38 16.07 -15.26
C TYR A 87 -10.02 16.38 -16.71
N ARG A 88 -9.33 15.45 -17.38
CA ARG A 88 -8.89 15.59 -18.78
C ARG A 88 -9.49 14.49 -19.66
N PRO A 89 -10.79 14.56 -19.98
CA PRO A 89 -11.42 13.56 -20.82
C PRO A 89 -10.86 13.63 -22.25
N ASN A 90 -10.73 12.48 -22.89
CA ASN A 90 -10.53 12.42 -24.34
C ASN A 90 -11.85 12.78 -25.04
N TRP A 91 -12.11 14.08 -25.15
CA TRP A 91 -13.36 14.62 -25.68
C TRP A 91 -13.62 14.21 -27.14
N GLN A 92 -12.56 13.98 -27.93
CA GLN A 92 -12.68 13.48 -29.31
C GLN A 92 -13.24 12.06 -29.33
N TYR A 93 -12.70 11.18 -28.47
CA TYR A 93 -13.19 9.81 -28.33
C TYR A 93 -14.64 9.78 -27.82
N LEU A 94 -15.01 10.71 -26.94
CA LEU A 94 -16.39 10.88 -26.47
C LEU A 94 -17.33 11.51 -27.51
N GLY A 95 -16.83 11.86 -28.71
CA GLY A 95 -17.63 12.47 -29.78
C GLY A 95 -18.10 13.90 -29.47
N MET A 96 -17.45 14.56 -28.52
CA MET A 96 -17.81 15.92 -28.10
C MET A 96 -17.22 16.96 -29.06
N ARG A 97 -17.79 18.16 -29.05
CA ARG A 97 -17.15 19.34 -29.63
C ARG A 97 -16.21 19.98 -28.61
N GLU A 98 -15.10 20.53 -29.07
CA GLU A 98 -14.11 21.19 -28.21
C GLU A 98 -14.74 22.28 -27.33
N ALA A 99 -15.61 23.12 -27.90
CA ALA A 99 -16.29 24.19 -27.17
C ALA A 99 -17.17 23.67 -26.01
N SER A 100 -17.77 22.49 -26.16
CA SER A 100 -18.63 21.86 -25.14
C SER A 100 -17.80 21.10 -24.09
N ALA A 101 -16.61 20.63 -24.45
CA ALA A 101 -15.75 19.86 -23.55
C ALA A 101 -15.36 20.65 -22.31
N ARG A 102 -15.08 21.96 -22.45
CA ARG A 102 -14.72 22.81 -21.31
C ARG A 102 -15.85 22.98 -20.30
N SER A 103 -17.09 23.19 -20.78
CA SER A 103 -18.26 23.28 -19.89
C SER A 103 -18.47 21.98 -19.14
N PHE A 104 -18.38 20.85 -19.86
CA PHE A 104 -18.52 19.53 -19.27
C PHE A 104 -17.47 19.24 -18.19
N VAL A 105 -16.21 19.59 -18.43
CA VAL A 105 -15.15 19.46 -17.41
C VAL A 105 -15.51 20.25 -16.15
N ASN A 106 -15.95 21.50 -16.29
CA ASN A 106 -16.35 22.33 -15.14
C ASN A 106 -17.53 21.72 -14.37
N GLU A 107 -18.52 21.16 -15.08
CA GLU A 107 -19.66 20.47 -14.46
C GLU A 107 -19.21 19.24 -13.67
N VAL A 108 -18.32 18.42 -14.24
CA VAL A 108 -17.76 17.24 -13.58
C VAL A 108 -16.93 17.62 -12.35
N GLU A 109 -16.05 18.62 -12.46
CA GLU A 109 -15.20 19.07 -11.34
C GLU A 109 -16.05 19.69 -10.21
N SER A 110 -17.12 20.40 -10.57
CA SER A 110 -18.07 20.96 -9.58
C SER A 110 -18.85 19.84 -8.88
N ALA A 111 -19.38 18.87 -9.63
CA ALA A 111 -20.08 17.72 -9.06
C ALA A 111 -19.16 16.84 -8.19
N TRP A 112 -17.89 16.72 -8.58
CA TRP A 112 -16.88 16.01 -7.80
C TRP A 112 -16.61 16.70 -6.47
N THR A 113 -16.45 18.02 -6.48
CA THR A 113 -16.21 18.81 -5.27
C THR A 113 -17.37 18.66 -4.27
N GLU A 114 -18.61 18.75 -4.75
CA GLU A 114 -19.81 18.55 -3.93
C GLU A 114 -19.84 17.14 -3.31
N TYR A 115 -19.51 16.11 -4.10
CA TYR A 115 -19.46 14.73 -3.62
C TYR A 115 -18.36 14.47 -2.58
N CYS A 116 -17.22 15.12 -2.75
CA CYS A 116 -15.98 14.80 -2.03
C CYS A 116 -15.80 15.59 -0.74
N ASP A 117 -16.10 16.88 -0.77
CA ASP A 117 -15.78 17.82 0.29
C ASP A 117 -17.06 18.49 0.84
N GLY A 118 -18.19 17.78 0.79
CA GLY A 118 -19.41 18.16 1.49
C GLY A 118 -19.17 18.31 3.01
N ILE A 119 -19.96 19.18 3.65
CA ILE A 119 -19.78 19.63 5.05
C ILE A 119 -19.65 18.46 6.05
N PHE A 120 -20.23 17.29 5.74
CA PHE A 120 -20.32 16.15 6.65
C PHE A 120 -19.51 14.91 6.22
N GLY A 121 -18.48 15.05 5.38
CA GLY A 121 -17.61 13.92 5.03
C GLY A 121 -18.33 12.84 4.22
N GLU A 122 -19.01 13.27 3.17
CA GLU A 122 -20.07 12.53 2.50
C GLU A 122 -19.59 11.35 1.64
N ILE A 123 -18.30 11.31 1.30
CA ILE A 123 -17.69 10.20 0.56
C ILE A 123 -17.35 9.00 1.45
N ASP A 124 -17.24 9.21 2.78
CA ASP A 124 -16.96 8.19 3.79
C ASP A 124 -18.26 7.54 4.26
N ILE A 125 -18.35 6.22 4.20
CA ILE A 125 -19.51 5.51 4.76
C ILE A 125 -19.58 5.65 6.28
N GLU A 126 -18.45 5.93 6.93
CA GLU A 126 -18.42 6.22 8.37
C GLU A 126 -18.78 7.67 8.70
N GLY A 127 -18.85 8.56 7.70
CA GLY A 127 -19.16 9.98 7.87
C GLY A 127 -18.10 10.75 8.66
N LYS A 128 -16.83 10.30 8.63
CA LYS A 128 -15.75 10.91 9.42
C LYS A 128 -14.84 11.81 8.60
N ARG A 129 -14.80 11.62 7.28
CA ARG A 129 -13.73 12.15 6.41
C ARG A 129 -14.28 12.68 5.09
N THR A 130 -13.77 13.83 4.69
CA THR A 130 -13.80 14.34 3.32
C THR A 130 -12.87 13.54 2.41
N PHE A 131 -12.94 13.76 1.10
CA PHE A 131 -12.04 13.10 0.15
C PHE A 131 -10.58 13.45 0.39
N THR A 132 -10.29 14.74 0.65
CA THR A 132 -8.92 15.15 0.96
C THR A 132 -8.40 14.41 2.20
N GLU A 133 -9.21 14.25 3.24
CA GLU A 133 -8.85 13.50 4.45
C GLU A 133 -8.65 12.01 4.16
N PHE A 134 -9.45 11.41 3.27
CA PHE A 134 -9.21 10.03 2.81
C PHE A 134 -7.86 9.86 2.13
N ILE A 135 -7.49 10.79 1.24
CA ILE A 135 -6.20 10.74 0.56
C ILE A 135 -5.07 10.93 1.59
N ARG A 136 -5.21 11.85 2.54
CA ARG A 136 -4.23 12.04 3.63
C ARG A 136 -4.12 10.81 4.53
N GLU A 137 -5.22 10.14 4.85
CA GLU A 137 -5.21 8.87 5.59
C GLU A 137 -4.50 7.78 4.77
N GLY A 138 -4.88 7.61 3.51
CA GLY A 138 -4.28 6.60 2.62
C GLY A 138 -2.76 6.78 2.48
N ILE A 139 -2.30 7.99 2.21
CA ILE A 139 -0.86 8.31 2.15
C ILE A 139 -0.18 8.08 3.50
N GLY A 140 -0.86 8.42 4.60
CA GLY A 140 -0.37 8.14 5.94
C GLY A 140 -0.16 6.64 6.18
N VAL A 141 -1.17 5.82 5.91
CA VAL A 141 -1.12 4.35 6.05
C VAL A 141 -0.05 3.76 5.13
N HIS A 142 0.01 4.18 3.87
CA HIS A 142 1.01 3.71 2.92
C HIS A 142 2.45 4.01 3.39
N ALA A 143 2.69 5.16 4.02
CA ALA A 143 4.03 5.55 4.46
C ALA A 143 4.67 4.60 5.48
N PHE A 144 3.88 3.86 6.27
CA PHE A 144 4.42 2.96 7.30
C PHE A 144 3.93 1.50 7.21
N ASN A 145 2.77 1.23 6.60
CA ASN A 145 2.32 -0.13 6.31
C ASN A 145 2.66 -0.59 4.88
N GLY A 146 2.93 0.32 3.95
CA GLY A 146 3.25 0.00 2.55
C GLY A 146 2.05 -0.36 1.67
N GLU A 147 0.83 -0.39 2.22
CA GLU A 147 -0.38 -0.77 1.48
C GLU A 147 -1.63 -0.07 2.02
N ILE A 148 -2.63 0.11 1.16
CA ILE A 148 -3.91 0.73 1.48
C ILE A 148 -5.04 -0.20 1.05
N PHE A 149 -6.03 -0.40 1.93
CA PHE A 149 -7.27 -1.10 1.59
C PHE A 149 -8.47 -0.17 1.72
N LEU A 150 -9.30 -0.15 0.67
CA LEU A 150 -10.56 0.59 0.64
C LEU A 150 -11.67 -0.33 0.14
N GLN A 151 -12.77 -0.39 0.88
CA GLN A 151 -13.95 -1.13 0.49
C GLN A 151 -15.02 -0.14 -0.04
N PRO A 152 -15.37 -0.19 -1.33
CA PRO A 152 -16.53 0.53 -1.83
C PRO A 152 -17.82 -0.02 -1.21
N ALA A 153 -18.69 0.89 -0.78
CA ALA A 153 -20.02 0.59 -0.26
C ALA A 153 -21.07 1.35 -1.07
N TRP A 154 -22.26 0.77 -1.17
CA TRP A 154 -23.41 1.44 -1.78
C TRP A 154 -24.38 1.84 -0.67
N ASP A 155 -24.46 3.14 -0.42
CA ASP A 155 -25.34 3.70 0.59
C ASP A 155 -26.75 3.85 0.02
N THR A 156 -27.67 3.00 0.47
CA THR A 156 -29.08 3.05 0.05
C THR A 156 -29.86 4.13 0.79
N GLU A 157 -29.37 4.58 1.94
CA GLU A 157 -30.06 5.49 2.87
C GLU A 157 -29.73 6.95 2.59
N THR A 158 -28.61 7.25 1.94
CA THR A 158 -28.25 8.62 1.56
C THR A 158 -29.28 9.28 0.63
N THR A 159 -29.54 10.56 0.89
CA THR A 159 -30.37 11.44 0.08
C THR A 159 -29.58 12.16 -1.03
N GLN A 160 -28.26 12.00 -1.07
CA GLN A 160 -27.42 12.62 -2.08
C GLN A 160 -27.54 11.94 -3.44
N LEU A 161 -27.13 12.68 -4.47
CA LEU A 161 -27.10 12.19 -5.85
C LEU A 161 -26.17 10.96 -6.00
N PHE A 162 -24.96 11.05 -5.46
CA PHE A 162 -23.99 9.96 -5.51
C PHE A 162 -24.16 9.08 -4.29
N ARG A 163 -24.35 7.77 -4.51
CA ARG A 163 -24.56 6.77 -3.45
C ARG A 163 -23.36 5.89 -3.17
N THR A 164 -22.33 5.95 -4.02
CA THR A 164 -21.10 5.22 -3.75
C THR A 164 -20.39 5.90 -2.58
N ARG A 165 -19.93 5.10 -1.63
CA ARG A 165 -19.13 5.51 -0.48
C ARG A 165 -17.92 4.61 -0.38
N PHE A 166 -16.96 4.99 0.44
CA PHE A 166 -15.78 4.17 0.70
C PHE A 166 -15.59 3.98 2.19
N LYS A 167 -15.08 2.81 2.56
CA LYS A 167 -14.63 2.49 3.92
C LYS A 167 -13.15 2.19 3.89
N ALA A 168 -12.36 2.93 4.66
CA ALA A 168 -10.97 2.55 4.91
C ALA A 168 -10.96 1.25 5.73
N ILE A 169 -10.21 0.26 5.23
CA ILE A 169 -9.96 -0.98 5.95
C ILE A 169 -8.50 -0.96 6.39
N SER A 170 -8.27 -1.10 7.70
CA SER A 170 -6.91 -1.18 8.23
C SER A 170 -6.20 -2.41 7.65
N PRO A 171 -4.97 -2.29 7.12
CA PRO A 171 -4.18 -3.43 6.63
C PRO A 171 -4.05 -4.55 7.65
N LYS A 172 -4.01 -4.19 8.95
CA LYS A 172 -3.91 -5.14 10.08
C LYS A 172 -5.08 -6.10 10.19
N ARG A 173 -6.23 -5.72 9.62
CA ARG A 173 -7.43 -6.56 9.60
C ARG A 173 -7.44 -7.51 8.41
N VAL A 174 -6.60 -7.27 7.40
CA VAL A 174 -6.42 -8.17 6.27
C VAL A 174 -5.32 -9.15 6.63
N ASP A 175 -5.69 -10.39 6.94
CA ASP A 175 -4.75 -11.46 7.27
C ASP A 175 -5.40 -12.80 6.98
N THR A 176 -4.59 -13.86 6.99
CA THR A 176 -5.08 -15.21 6.83
C THR A 176 -5.96 -15.56 8.04
N PRO A 177 -7.17 -16.13 7.82
CA PRO A 177 -8.05 -16.52 8.91
C PRO A 177 -7.35 -17.34 10.00
N GLY A 178 -7.58 -16.96 11.26
CA GLY A 178 -6.94 -17.55 12.42
C GLY A 178 -5.43 -17.28 12.53
N HIS A 179 -4.91 -16.27 11.84
CA HIS A 179 -3.49 -15.89 11.81
C HIS A 179 -2.54 -17.01 11.35
N SER A 180 -3.06 -17.98 10.60
CA SER A 180 -2.24 -19.04 10.05
C SER A 180 -1.23 -18.50 9.04
N MET A 181 -0.18 -19.26 8.76
CA MET A 181 0.86 -18.88 7.80
C MET A 181 0.32 -18.71 6.37
N GLY A 182 -0.87 -19.24 6.08
CA GLY A 182 -1.43 -19.28 4.74
C GLY A 182 -0.86 -20.43 3.91
N ASN A 183 -0.99 -20.29 2.59
CA ASN A 183 -0.49 -21.23 1.59
C ASN A 183 -0.24 -20.50 0.26
N LYS A 184 0.12 -21.22 -0.80
CA LYS A 184 0.42 -20.63 -2.11
C LYS A 184 -0.70 -19.73 -2.67
N GLN A 185 -1.96 -20.04 -2.38
CA GLN A 185 -3.16 -19.36 -2.90
C GLN A 185 -3.80 -18.40 -1.90
N LEU A 186 -3.37 -18.40 -0.64
CA LEU A 186 -3.86 -17.49 0.40
C LEU A 186 -2.68 -17.00 1.24
N ARG A 187 -2.27 -15.75 1.04
CA ARG A 187 -1.10 -15.15 1.67
C ARG A 187 -1.50 -13.83 2.32
N ALA A 188 -1.23 -13.67 3.61
CA ALA A 188 -1.62 -12.48 4.39
C ALA A 188 -3.06 -12.00 4.12
N GLY A 189 -4.00 -12.93 4.03
CA GLY A 189 -5.42 -12.61 3.79
C GLY A 189 -5.79 -12.32 2.35
N VAL A 190 -4.84 -12.31 1.40
CA VAL A 190 -5.13 -12.18 -0.03
C VAL A 190 -5.23 -13.56 -0.68
N GLU A 191 -6.39 -13.88 -1.22
CA GLU A 191 -6.56 -15.05 -2.09
C GLU A 191 -6.12 -14.71 -3.51
N VAL A 192 -5.31 -15.57 -4.12
CA VAL A 192 -4.77 -15.38 -5.48
C VAL A 192 -5.03 -16.57 -6.38
N ASP A 193 -5.15 -16.31 -7.68
CA ASP A 193 -5.19 -17.36 -8.70
C ASP A 193 -3.80 -17.90 -9.03
N ARG A 194 -3.73 -18.82 -10.01
CA ARG A 194 -2.47 -19.41 -10.47
C ARG A 194 -1.48 -18.41 -11.08
N ASN A 195 -1.94 -17.22 -11.46
CA ASN A 195 -1.17 -16.15 -12.08
C ASN A 195 -0.88 -15.01 -11.08
N GLY A 196 -1.17 -15.19 -9.79
CA GLY A 196 -0.99 -14.14 -8.77
C GLY A 196 -2.10 -13.09 -8.73
N LYS A 197 -3.17 -13.22 -9.54
CA LYS A 197 -4.26 -12.24 -9.55
C LYS A 197 -5.12 -12.40 -8.29
N ALA A 198 -5.29 -11.30 -7.55
CA ALA A 198 -6.17 -11.28 -6.38
C ALA A 198 -7.62 -11.62 -6.73
N LEU A 199 -8.17 -12.61 -6.02
CA LEU A 199 -9.54 -13.11 -6.12
C LEU A 199 -10.43 -12.60 -4.99
N ALA A 200 -9.89 -12.53 -3.77
CA ALA A 200 -10.61 -12.08 -2.58
C ALA A 200 -9.65 -11.65 -1.47
N TYR A 201 -10.21 -11.01 -0.44
CA TYR A 201 -9.53 -10.54 0.75
C TYR A 201 -10.26 -11.06 1.97
N HIS A 202 -9.53 -11.58 2.95
CA HIS A 202 -10.05 -12.00 4.24
C HIS A 202 -9.85 -10.89 5.24
N VAL A 203 -10.96 -10.31 5.69
CA VAL A 203 -10.95 -9.20 6.64
C VAL A 203 -11.50 -9.68 7.97
N CYS A 204 -10.69 -9.62 9.02
CA CYS A 204 -11.16 -9.82 10.38
C CYS A 204 -12.18 -8.75 10.74
N ASN A 205 -13.30 -9.14 11.34
CA ASN A 205 -14.27 -8.22 11.88
C ASN A 205 -13.65 -7.36 13.00
N ASP A 206 -14.15 -6.15 13.12
CA ASP A 206 -13.66 -5.19 14.11
C ASP A 206 -14.38 -5.44 15.44
N ASP A 207 -13.76 -6.25 16.29
CA ASP A 207 -14.31 -6.63 17.59
C ASP A 207 -13.60 -5.83 18.69
N TRP A 208 -13.94 -4.56 18.89
CA TRP A 208 -13.40 -3.78 20.00
C TRP A 208 -13.73 -4.45 21.36
N PRO A 209 -12.75 -4.65 22.27
CA PRO A 209 -11.35 -4.18 22.22
C PRO A 209 -10.33 -5.19 21.68
N LEU A 210 -10.77 -6.40 21.31
CA LEU A 210 -9.91 -7.48 20.84
C LEU A 210 -9.79 -7.47 19.31
N SER A 211 -8.81 -6.72 18.78
CA SER A 211 -8.51 -6.76 17.35
C SER A 211 -7.92 -8.11 16.94
N GLY A 212 -8.45 -8.75 15.90
CA GLY A 212 -7.84 -9.92 15.25
C GLY A 212 -8.35 -11.29 15.73
N THR A 213 -9.08 -11.37 16.85
CA THR A 213 -9.63 -12.65 17.36
C THR A 213 -11.03 -12.97 16.84
N GLY A 214 -11.51 -12.15 15.90
CA GLY A 214 -12.90 -12.11 15.47
C GLY A 214 -13.27 -13.09 14.36
N GLN A 215 -14.53 -12.98 13.95
CA GLN A 215 -15.01 -13.61 12.73
C GLN A 215 -14.33 -13.01 11.49
N TRP A 216 -14.09 -13.83 10.48
CA TRP A 216 -13.45 -13.40 9.24
C TRP A 216 -14.48 -13.30 8.12
N THR A 217 -14.47 -12.19 7.41
CA THR A 217 -15.32 -11.94 6.27
C THR A 217 -14.48 -12.01 4.99
N ARG A 218 -14.84 -12.93 4.09
CA ARG A 218 -14.24 -13.02 2.76
C ARG A 218 -14.93 -12.01 1.82
N ILE A 219 -14.19 -11.03 1.34
CA ILE A 219 -14.66 -10.00 0.41
C ILE A 219 -14.05 -10.28 -0.97
N PRO A 220 -14.84 -10.48 -2.04
CA PRO A 220 -14.29 -10.72 -3.37
C PRO A 220 -13.57 -9.48 -3.91
N LYS A 221 -12.62 -9.64 -4.83
CA LYS A 221 -11.97 -8.49 -5.50
C LYS A 221 -12.99 -7.68 -6.31
N TYR A 222 -13.88 -8.37 -7.00
CA TYR A 222 -14.93 -7.80 -7.83
C TYR A 222 -16.30 -8.38 -7.43
N LEU A 223 -17.32 -7.54 -7.42
CA LEU A 223 -18.72 -7.95 -7.34
C LEU A 223 -19.14 -8.67 -8.63
N PRO A 224 -20.26 -9.43 -8.62
CA PRO A 224 -20.82 -10.02 -9.84
C PRO A 224 -21.11 -9.00 -10.94
N SER A 225 -21.32 -7.73 -10.60
CA SER A 225 -21.50 -6.62 -11.54
C SER A 225 -20.20 -6.16 -12.23
N GLY A 226 -19.05 -6.71 -11.85
CA GLY A 226 -17.72 -6.28 -12.31
C GLY A 226 -17.17 -5.05 -11.56
N ARG A 227 -17.96 -4.41 -10.69
CA ARG A 227 -17.45 -3.31 -9.83
C ARG A 227 -16.44 -3.87 -8.82
N PRO A 228 -15.35 -3.14 -8.51
CA PRO A 228 -14.47 -3.52 -7.42
C PRO A 228 -15.23 -3.62 -6.10
N ALA A 229 -15.09 -4.73 -5.40
CA ALA A 229 -15.57 -4.90 -4.02
C ALA A 229 -14.47 -4.58 -3.00
N MET A 230 -13.20 -4.65 -3.41
CA MET A 230 -12.06 -4.23 -2.61
C MET A 230 -11.00 -3.57 -3.49
N LEU A 231 -10.55 -2.40 -3.07
CA LEU A 231 -9.39 -1.71 -3.62
C LEU A 231 -8.21 -2.03 -2.70
N HIS A 232 -7.12 -2.49 -3.31
CA HIS A 232 -5.85 -2.77 -2.64
C HIS A 232 -4.79 -2.05 -3.45
N ILE A 233 -4.14 -1.09 -2.81
CA ILE A 233 -3.20 -0.16 -3.43
C ILE A 233 -1.86 -0.34 -2.74
N PHE A 234 -0.86 -0.72 -3.52
CA PHE A 234 0.53 -0.92 -3.09
C PHE A 234 1.42 -0.84 -4.34
N GLU A 235 2.73 -0.68 -4.15
CA GLU A 235 3.71 -0.73 -5.22
C GLU A 235 4.21 -2.17 -5.42
N PRO A 236 3.90 -2.84 -6.55
CA PRO A 236 4.43 -4.17 -6.82
C PRO A 236 5.91 -4.08 -7.19
N VAL A 237 6.75 -4.81 -6.48
CA VAL A 237 8.22 -4.81 -6.65
C VAL A 237 8.78 -6.11 -7.26
N GLU A 238 8.07 -7.23 -7.09
CA GLU A 238 8.42 -8.55 -7.61
C GLU A 238 7.17 -9.30 -8.05
N ASP A 239 7.36 -10.43 -8.74
CA ASP A 239 6.28 -11.35 -9.10
C ASP A 239 5.62 -11.92 -7.83
N GLY A 240 4.29 -11.81 -7.75
CA GLY A 240 3.44 -12.33 -6.64
C GLY A 240 2.82 -13.69 -6.93
#